data_AF-A0A833QR34-F1
#
_entry.id   AF-A0A833QR34-F1
#
_cell.length_a   1.000
_cell.length_b   1.000
_cell.length_c   1.000
_cell.angle_alpha   90.00
_cell.angle_beta   90.00
_cell.angle_gamma   90.00
#
_symmetry.space_group_name_H-M   'P 1'
#
loop_
_entity.id
_entity.type
_entity.pdbx_description
1 polymer ?
#
loop_
_entity_poly.entity_id
_entity_poly.type
_entity_poly.pdbx_seq_one_letter_code
_entity_poly.pdbx_strand_id
1 'polypeptide(L)'
;MGEKGPSLSLTSFLLGAAMAVACIFFYMSAYPKGERWSQLSSWSDGADIQSLKVMNEEQLALAKENKAQQELSVLLKKAAMDDNTVIITSLNEPWARPGSLLDLFLESFREGEQISHLLNHLVIVAMDPKAYQRCKEVHFYCYFLETKGVNYTTEKFFMTKDYLEMMWGRNGFQLSILELGYNFLFTDVDIVWFRNPLRHIAITSHIAISSDFFIGDEDDLSNFPNGGFLYARSCNKTIQFYRNWHNARDEFPGMHEQNVFNQIKKNYTEKMGVKLQFLDTAYCGGFCQLSNDFNKICTLHANCCVGLGSKIVDLRNVLESWKYYKSFSLEERKQKQFHWKVPGICIH
;
A
#
# COMPACT_ATOMS: atom_id res chain seq x y z
N MET A 1 -26.47 -49.58 46.06
CA MET A 1 -27.81 -49.47 45.44
C MET A 1 -28.43 -48.20 45.99
N GLY A 2 -28.34 -47.10 45.23
CA GLY A 2 -28.74 -45.76 45.64
C GLY A 2 -29.76 -45.21 44.66
N GLU A 3 -30.74 -44.49 45.19
CA GLU A 3 -32.06 -44.23 44.61
C GLU A 3 -32.10 -43.23 43.45
N LYS A 4 -33.18 -43.36 42.67
CA LYS A 4 -33.59 -42.47 41.58
C LYS A 4 -34.04 -41.10 42.14
N GLY A 5 -33.51 -40.02 41.58
CA GLY A 5 -34.26 -38.77 41.37
C GLY A 5 -34.59 -38.66 39.88
N PRO A 6 -35.80 -38.22 39.48
CA PRO A 6 -35.97 -36.78 39.19
C PRO A 6 -37.41 -36.25 39.35
N SER A 7 -37.58 -35.00 39.80
CA SER A 7 -38.76 -34.18 39.44
C SER A 7 -38.57 -32.70 39.78
N LEU A 8 -37.96 -31.96 38.85
CA LEU A 8 -38.08 -30.50 38.74
C LEU A 8 -38.15 -30.18 37.23
N SER A 9 -38.99 -30.87 36.46
CA SER A 9 -40.42 -30.61 36.21
C SER A 9 -40.66 -29.20 35.68
N LEU A 10 -40.70 -29.08 34.34
CA LEU A 10 -41.59 -28.33 33.44
C LEU A 10 -42.19 -26.96 33.86
N THR A 11 -42.46 -26.73 35.14
CA THR A 11 -43.03 -25.49 35.69
C THR A 11 -42.10 -24.29 35.55
N SER A 12 -40.78 -24.49 35.67
CA SER A 12 -39.77 -23.43 35.46
C SER A 12 -39.67 -22.99 34.00
N PHE A 13 -39.84 -23.94 33.06
CA PHE A 13 -39.84 -23.64 31.63
C PHE A 13 -41.13 -22.94 31.19
N LEU A 14 -42.28 -23.35 31.73
CA LEU A 14 -43.57 -22.73 31.43
C LEU A 14 -43.70 -21.30 32.01
N LEU A 15 -43.14 -21.03 33.19
CA LEU A 15 -43.08 -19.66 33.73
C LEU A 15 -42.20 -18.74 32.88
N GLY A 16 -41.05 -19.24 32.40
CA GLY A 16 -40.15 -18.49 31.53
C GLY A 16 -40.79 -18.12 30.18
N ALA A 17 -41.52 -19.08 29.57
CA ALA A 17 -42.21 -18.84 28.31
C ALA A 17 -43.37 -17.83 28.44
N ALA A 18 -44.11 -17.86 29.56
CA ALA A 18 -45.20 -16.91 29.81
C ALA A 18 -44.70 -15.47 29.96
N MET A 19 -43.54 -15.25 30.61
CA MET A 19 -42.94 -13.91 30.72
C MET A 19 -42.45 -13.35 29.39
N ALA A 20 -41.86 -14.19 28.52
CA ALA A 20 -41.40 -13.75 27.20
C ALA A 20 -42.56 -13.33 26.29
N VAL A 21 -43.68 -14.06 26.34
CA VAL A 21 -44.89 -13.74 25.57
C VAL A 21 -45.52 -12.44 26.06
N ALA A 22 -45.60 -12.21 27.37
CA ALA A 22 -46.09 -10.94 27.93
C ALA A 22 -45.22 -9.74 27.50
N CYS A 23 -43.89 -9.88 27.50
CA CYS A 23 -42.99 -8.82 27.04
C CYS A 23 -43.16 -8.50 25.54
N ILE A 24 -43.40 -9.51 24.69
CA ILE A 24 -43.66 -9.31 23.26
C ILE A 24 -45.02 -8.63 23.04
N PHE A 25 -46.06 -9.01 23.79
CA PHE A 25 -47.37 -8.36 23.69
C PHE A 25 -47.33 -6.90 24.16
N PHE A 26 -46.59 -6.58 25.24
CA PHE A 26 -46.40 -5.18 25.66
C PHE A 26 -45.58 -4.37 24.64
N TYR A 27 -44.55 -4.97 24.03
CA TYR A 27 -43.74 -4.31 23.00
C TYR A 27 -44.55 -4.07 21.70
N MET A 28 -45.44 -5.00 21.35
CA MET A 28 -46.30 -4.92 20.16
C MET A 28 -47.56 -4.08 20.38
N SER A 29 -48.06 -3.94 21.62
CA SER A 29 -49.14 -2.99 21.96
C SER A 29 -48.63 -1.56 22.13
N ALA A 30 -47.34 -1.39 22.47
CA ALA A 30 -46.69 -0.08 22.54
C ALA A 30 -46.30 0.49 21.16
N TYR A 31 -46.36 -0.32 20.10
CA TYR A 31 -46.09 0.10 18.72
C TYR A 31 -47.03 -0.56 17.71
N PRO A 32 -48.20 0.04 17.40
CA PRO A 32 -49.00 -0.40 16.28
C PRO A 32 -48.28 -0.09 14.97
N LYS A 33 -48.02 -1.12 14.16
CA LYS A 33 -47.54 -1.02 12.78
C LYS A 33 -48.72 -0.83 11.82
N GLY A 34 -48.55 0.11 10.89
CA GLY A 34 -49.38 0.31 9.69
C GLY A 34 -49.97 1.73 9.68
N GLU A 35 -49.80 2.59 8.69
CA GLU A 35 -49.47 2.36 7.29
C GLU A 35 -48.79 3.58 6.64
N ARG A 36 -48.25 3.27 5.47
CA ARG A 36 -47.55 4.11 4.50
C ARG A 36 -48.57 4.98 3.72
N TRP A 37 -48.26 6.28 3.57
CA TRP A 37 -48.75 7.26 2.59
C TRP A 37 -50.26 7.59 2.59
N SER A 38 -50.61 8.80 3.01
CA SER A 38 -50.83 9.92 2.08
C SER A 38 -51.54 11.10 2.78
N GLN A 39 -51.12 12.32 2.39
CA GLN A 39 -51.82 13.61 2.56
C GLN A 39 -51.71 14.33 3.92
N LEU A 40 -50.74 15.26 3.95
CA LEU A 40 -50.95 16.70 4.23
C LEU A 40 -52.23 17.05 5.00
N SER A 41 -52.10 17.47 6.25
CA SER A 41 -52.72 18.74 6.69
C SER A 41 -52.22 19.18 8.08
N SER A 42 -51.90 20.48 8.13
CA SER A 42 -52.08 21.38 9.26
C SER A 42 -51.06 21.33 10.41
N TRP A 43 -50.25 22.39 10.43
CA TRP A 43 -49.43 22.89 11.55
C TRP A 43 -50.20 23.19 12.85
N SER A 44 -49.40 23.34 13.92
CA SER A 44 -49.63 23.82 15.31
C SER A 44 -49.50 22.66 16.32
N ASP A 45 -48.64 22.65 17.34
CA ASP A 45 -47.88 23.70 18.03
C ASP A 45 -46.52 23.17 18.52
N GLY A 46 -45.59 24.10 18.74
CA GLY A 46 -44.17 23.83 18.92
C GLY A 46 -43.74 23.11 20.21
N ALA A 47 -42.72 22.28 20.03
CA ALA A 47 -41.69 21.97 21.02
C ALA A 47 -40.45 21.47 20.26
N ASP A 48 -39.50 22.39 20.05
CA ASP A 48 -38.06 22.16 20.02
C ASP A 48 -37.52 20.95 19.22
N ILE A 49 -37.60 21.03 17.89
CA ILE A 49 -36.72 20.28 16.98
C ILE A 49 -35.84 21.30 16.26
N GLN A 50 -34.92 21.91 17.00
CA GLN A 50 -33.90 22.79 16.44
C GLN A 50 -32.50 22.32 16.85
N SER A 51 -32.14 21.08 16.53
CA SER A 51 -30.72 20.67 16.55
C SER A 51 -30.31 19.47 15.69
N LEU A 52 -31.15 18.96 14.77
CA LEU A 52 -30.65 18.08 13.70
C LEU A 52 -29.98 18.94 12.62
N LYS A 53 -28.74 19.37 12.88
CA LYS A 53 -27.88 19.97 11.86
C LYS A 53 -27.69 18.93 10.75
N VAL A 54 -28.34 19.15 9.61
CA VAL A 54 -27.89 18.59 8.34
C VAL A 54 -26.45 19.06 8.15
N MET A 55 -25.48 18.16 8.28
CA MET A 55 -24.09 18.48 7.96
C MET A 55 -24.06 18.93 6.50
N ASN A 56 -23.51 20.11 6.23
CA ASN A 56 -23.30 20.54 4.85
C ASN A 56 -22.21 19.66 4.20
N GLU A 57 -22.14 19.66 2.86
CA GLU A 57 -21.23 18.79 2.10
C GLU A 57 -19.75 18.97 2.51
N GLU A 58 -19.37 20.18 2.89
CA GLU A 58 -18.03 20.53 3.37
C GLU A 58 -17.70 19.90 4.73
N GLN A 59 -18.62 19.97 5.70
CA GLN A 59 -18.48 19.31 7.00
C GLN A 59 -18.41 17.78 6.86
N LEU A 60 -19.17 17.21 5.93
CA LEU A 60 -19.12 15.77 5.64
C LEU A 60 -17.79 15.38 5.02
N ALA A 61 -17.26 16.17 4.09
CA ALA A 61 -15.95 15.93 3.47
C ALA A 61 -14.83 15.98 4.52
N LEU A 62 -14.82 17.02 5.37
CA LEU A 62 -13.85 17.17 6.46
C LEU A 62 -13.92 16.01 7.46
N ALA A 63 -15.13 15.57 7.83
CA ALA A 63 -15.31 14.43 8.73
C ALA A 63 -14.77 13.12 8.13
N LYS A 64 -14.99 12.90 6.82
CA LYS A 64 -14.44 11.74 6.10
C LYS A 64 -12.91 11.78 6.04
N GLU A 65 -12.33 12.94 5.75
CA GLU A 65 -10.87 13.12 5.70
C GLU A 65 -10.23 12.88 7.06
N ASN A 66 -10.78 13.48 8.13
CA ASN A 66 -10.31 13.26 9.50
C ASN A 66 -10.37 11.78 9.91
N LYS A 67 -11.46 11.10 9.53
CA LYS A 67 -11.61 9.66 9.79
C LYS A 67 -10.56 8.85 9.02
N ALA A 68 -10.34 9.12 7.74
CA ALA A 68 -9.33 8.44 6.93
C ALA A 68 -7.92 8.65 7.50
N GLN A 69 -7.59 9.88 7.92
CA GLN A 69 -6.31 10.21 8.56
C GLN A 69 -6.14 9.46 9.89
N GLN A 70 -7.20 9.35 10.70
CA GLN A 70 -7.18 8.58 11.95
C GLN A 70 -6.96 7.08 11.69
N GLU A 71 -7.68 6.50 10.72
CA GLU A 71 -7.54 5.10 10.33
C GLU A 71 -6.11 4.81 9.83
N LEU A 72 -5.57 5.69 8.98
CA LEU A 72 -4.19 5.59 8.50
C LEU A 72 -3.19 5.67 9.66
N SER A 73 -3.35 6.64 10.57
CA SER A 73 -2.46 6.80 11.73
C SER A 73 -2.42 5.55 12.62
N VAL A 74 -3.58 4.95 12.89
CA VAL A 74 -3.67 3.70 13.67
C VAL A 74 -3.00 2.54 12.94
N LEU A 75 -3.17 2.44 11.62
CA LEU A 75 -2.55 1.40 10.81
C LEU A 75 -1.02 1.53 10.78
N LEU A 76 -0.51 2.73 10.49
CA LEU A 76 0.92 3.02 10.45
C LEU A 76 1.59 2.70 11.79
N LYS A 77 0.95 3.07 12.91
CA LYS A 77 1.46 2.77 14.26
C LYS A 77 1.65 1.27 14.49
N LYS A 78 0.81 0.42 13.90
CA LYS A 78 0.90 -1.05 14.05
C LYS A 78 1.94 -1.68 13.12
N ALA A 79 2.16 -1.08 11.95
CA ALA A 79 3.08 -1.58 10.95
C ALA A 79 4.51 -1.02 11.08
N ALA A 80 4.70 0.09 11.80
CA ALA A 80 6.00 0.74 11.90
C ALA A 80 7.08 -0.15 12.53
N MET A 81 8.30 -0.03 12.01
CA MET A 81 9.53 -0.51 12.62
C MET A 81 9.93 0.38 13.81
N ASP A 82 10.95 -0.03 14.57
CA ASP A 82 11.45 0.70 15.75
C ASP A 82 11.90 2.15 15.45
N ASP A 83 12.31 2.42 14.21
CA ASP A 83 12.74 3.74 13.73
C ASP A 83 11.61 4.56 13.08
N ASN A 84 10.35 4.13 13.24
CA ASN A 84 9.15 4.66 12.58
C ASN A 84 9.11 4.47 11.05
N THR A 85 9.91 3.58 10.48
CA THR A 85 9.81 3.23 9.06
C THR A 85 8.67 2.26 8.81
N VAL A 86 7.84 2.53 7.80
CA VAL A 86 6.85 1.60 7.25
C VAL A 86 7.23 1.19 5.83
N ILE A 87 7.08 -0.07 5.46
CA ILE A 87 7.18 -0.48 4.05
C ILE A 87 5.79 -0.32 3.45
N ILE A 88 5.70 0.31 2.29
CA ILE A 88 4.42 0.54 1.62
C ILE A 88 4.48 0.05 0.17
N THR A 89 3.38 -0.50 -0.31
CA THR A 89 3.17 -0.77 -1.74
C THR A 89 1.77 -0.35 -2.13
N SER A 90 1.54 -0.06 -3.40
CA SER A 90 0.22 0.30 -3.91
C SER A 90 -0.17 -0.53 -5.12
N LEU A 91 -1.41 -0.98 -5.19
CA LEU A 91 -1.88 -1.84 -6.28
C LEU A 91 -3.38 -1.72 -6.55
N ASN A 92 -3.77 -2.15 -7.76
CA ASN A 92 -5.14 -2.26 -8.23
C ASN A 92 -5.50 -3.74 -8.55
N GLU A 93 -6.75 -3.97 -8.96
CA GLU A 93 -7.32 -5.30 -9.14
C GLU A 93 -6.46 -6.21 -10.03
N PRO A 94 -6.03 -5.81 -11.25
CA PRO A 94 -5.20 -6.66 -12.10
C PRO A 94 -3.95 -7.22 -11.39
N TRP A 95 -3.30 -6.40 -10.57
CA TRP A 95 -2.06 -6.76 -9.87
C TRP A 95 -2.34 -7.60 -8.61
N ALA A 96 -3.52 -7.45 -8.02
CA ALA A 96 -3.95 -8.19 -6.83
C ALA A 96 -4.39 -9.63 -7.13
N ARG A 97 -4.95 -9.89 -8.33
CA ARG A 97 -5.61 -11.17 -8.68
C ARG A 97 -4.78 -12.38 -8.25
N PRO A 98 -5.42 -13.48 -7.81
CA PRO A 98 -4.69 -14.72 -7.50
C PRO A 98 -3.77 -15.14 -8.66
N GLY A 99 -2.52 -15.45 -8.33
CA GLY A 99 -1.45 -15.77 -9.28
C GLY A 99 -0.81 -14.56 -9.98
N SER A 100 -1.23 -13.33 -9.67
CA SER A 100 -0.65 -12.09 -10.22
C SER A 100 0.54 -11.59 -9.38
N LEU A 101 0.99 -10.37 -9.64
CA LEU A 101 2.20 -9.78 -9.07
C LEU A 101 2.19 -9.72 -7.54
N LEU A 102 1.04 -9.49 -6.90
CA LEU A 102 0.98 -9.44 -5.44
C LEU A 102 1.43 -10.77 -4.79
N ASP A 103 1.05 -11.91 -5.37
CA ASP A 103 1.43 -13.20 -4.82
C ASP A 103 2.95 -13.43 -4.96
N LEU A 104 3.54 -13.06 -6.11
CA LEU A 104 4.98 -13.13 -6.36
C LEU A 104 5.78 -12.19 -5.45
N PHE A 105 5.27 -10.97 -5.27
CA PHE A 105 5.84 -9.97 -4.38
C PHE A 105 5.93 -10.53 -2.95
N LEU A 106 4.81 -11.01 -2.39
CA LEU A 106 4.79 -11.57 -1.03
C LEU A 106 5.63 -12.84 -0.90
N GLU A 107 5.64 -13.69 -1.92
CA GLU A 107 6.49 -14.89 -1.97
C GLU A 107 7.97 -14.51 -1.93
N SER A 108 8.39 -13.45 -2.63
CA SER A 108 9.79 -13.02 -2.65
C SER A 108 10.33 -12.68 -1.26
N PHE A 109 9.55 -12.01 -0.40
CA PHE A 109 9.96 -11.77 0.99
C PHE A 109 10.15 -13.07 1.78
N ARG A 110 9.29 -14.06 1.57
CA ARG A 110 9.37 -15.37 2.24
C ARG A 110 10.59 -16.17 1.76
N GLU A 111 10.93 -15.99 0.49
CA GLU A 111 12.10 -16.61 -0.15
C GLU A 111 13.39 -15.81 0.00
N GLY A 112 13.33 -14.58 0.49
CA GLY A 112 14.53 -13.78 0.72
C GLY A 112 15.35 -14.26 1.92
N GLU A 113 16.62 -13.89 1.94
CA GLU A 113 17.53 -14.22 3.03
C GLU A 113 17.25 -13.35 4.26
N GLN A 114 16.60 -13.95 5.25
CA GLN A 114 16.30 -13.31 6.55
C GLN A 114 15.44 -12.04 6.44
N ILE A 115 14.57 -11.94 5.43
CA ILE A 115 13.69 -10.76 5.24
C ILE A 115 12.20 -11.04 5.33
N SER A 116 11.78 -12.29 5.56
CA SER A 116 10.35 -12.61 5.69
C SER A 116 9.65 -11.81 6.80
N HIS A 117 10.37 -11.42 7.84
CA HIS A 117 9.84 -10.61 8.95
C HIS A 117 9.47 -9.19 8.52
N LEU A 118 10.04 -8.67 7.42
CA LEU A 118 9.70 -7.34 6.90
C LEU A 118 8.24 -7.25 6.42
N LEU A 119 7.59 -8.39 6.12
CA LEU A 119 6.15 -8.42 5.85
C LEU A 119 5.33 -7.92 7.05
N ASN A 120 5.82 -8.04 8.28
CA ASN A 120 5.16 -7.47 9.45
C ASN A 120 5.17 -5.93 9.46
N HIS A 121 5.90 -5.31 8.53
CA HIS A 121 6.00 -3.87 8.40
C HIS A 121 5.48 -3.35 7.05
N LEU A 122 4.93 -4.25 6.23
CA LEU A 122 4.34 -3.92 4.94
C LEU A 122 2.91 -3.41 5.14
N VAL A 123 2.57 -2.26 4.57
CA VAL A 123 1.20 -1.80 4.37
C VAL A 123 0.90 -1.84 2.87
N ILE A 124 -0.14 -2.58 2.50
CA ILE A 124 -0.62 -2.64 1.12
C ILE A 124 -1.75 -1.64 0.94
N VAL A 125 -1.54 -0.68 0.05
CA VAL A 125 -2.47 0.38 -0.31
C VAL A 125 -3.27 -0.06 -1.54
N ALA A 126 -4.52 -0.44 -1.34
CA ALA A 126 -5.42 -0.83 -2.42
C ALA A 126 -6.14 0.39 -3.00
N MET A 127 -6.10 0.52 -4.32
CA MET A 127 -6.73 1.62 -5.07
C MET A 127 -8.17 1.30 -5.52
N ASP A 128 -8.62 0.06 -5.35
CA ASP A 128 -9.99 -0.35 -5.65
C ASP A 128 -10.52 -1.42 -4.66
N PRO A 129 -11.86 -1.62 -4.59
CA PRO A 129 -12.45 -2.55 -3.64
C PRO A 129 -12.01 -4.01 -3.80
N LYS A 130 -11.72 -4.47 -5.03
CA LYS A 130 -11.32 -5.87 -5.26
C LYS A 130 -9.87 -6.09 -4.85
N ALA A 131 -8.98 -5.14 -5.15
CA ALA A 131 -7.62 -5.13 -4.61
C ALA A 131 -7.63 -5.10 -3.07
N TYR A 132 -8.51 -4.32 -2.47
CA TYR A 132 -8.63 -4.24 -1.01
C TYR A 132 -9.14 -5.54 -0.41
N GLN A 133 -10.15 -6.15 -1.01
CA GLN A 133 -10.67 -7.44 -0.58
C GLN A 133 -9.59 -8.51 -0.66
N ARG A 134 -8.86 -8.57 -1.78
CA ARG A 134 -7.76 -9.50 -1.97
C ARG A 134 -6.62 -9.27 -0.98
N CYS A 135 -6.26 -8.01 -0.72
CA CYS A 135 -5.27 -7.69 0.30
C CYS A 135 -5.61 -8.33 1.65
N LYS A 136 -6.86 -8.15 2.13
CA LYS A 136 -7.31 -8.69 3.42
C LYS A 136 -7.28 -10.22 3.49
N GLU A 137 -7.28 -10.90 2.35
CA GLU A 137 -7.19 -12.37 2.29
C GLU A 137 -5.74 -12.86 2.46
N VAL A 138 -4.75 -12.07 2.04
CA VAL A 138 -3.35 -12.50 1.95
C VAL A 138 -2.40 -11.76 2.89
N HIS A 139 -2.85 -10.66 3.49
CA HIS A 139 -2.02 -9.78 4.30
C HIS A 139 -2.79 -9.10 5.43
N PHE A 140 -2.08 -8.73 6.51
CA PHE A 140 -2.69 -8.15 7.71
C PHE A 140 -2.95 -6.65 7.62
N TYR A 141 -2.05 -5.89 6.98
CA TYR A 141 -2.10 -4.43 6.96
C TYR A 141 -2.51 -3.92 5.58
N CYS A 142 -3.80 -3.69 5.43
CA CYS A 142 -4.42 -3.21 4.20
C CYS A 142 -5.06 -1.84 4.41
N TYR A 143 -4.78 -0.90 3.52
CA TYR A 143 -5.41 0.41 3.49
C TYR A 143 -6.17 0.59 2.17
N PHE A 144 -7.41 1.05 2.23
CA PHE A 144 -8.17 1.38 1.03
C PHE A 144 -8.05 2.88 0.76
N LEU A 145 -7.36 3.25 -0.31
CA LEU A 145 -7.20 4.64 -0.72
C LEU A 145 -8.32 5.01 -1.70
N GLU A 146 -9.33 5.71 -1.21
CA GLU A 146 -10.44 6.19 -2.03
C GLU A 146 -10.00 7.38 -2.90
N THR A 147 -9.74 7.11 -4.17
CA THR A 147 -9.41 8.13 -5.18
C THR A 147 -10.68 8.63 -5.87
N LYS A 148 -10.97 9.92 -5.77
CA LYS A 148 -12.15 10.55 -6.40
C LYS A 148 -12.04 10.46 -7.93
N GLY A 149 -13.12 10.01 -8.59
CA GLY A 149 -13.34 10.26 -10.03
C GLY A 149 -12.74 9.26 -11.01
N VAL A 150 -12.01 8.24 -10.56
CA VAL A 150 -11.36 7.26 -11.46
C VAL A 150 -11.83 5.84 -11.16
N ASN A 151 -12.27 5.12 -12.19
CA ASN A 151 -12.66 3.72 -12.11
C ASN A 151 -11.43 2.81 -12.34
N TYR A 152 -10.90 2.18 -11.29
CA TYR A 152 -9.68 1.36 -11.32
C TYR A 152 -9.91 -0.14 -11.59
N THR A 153 -11.10 -0.53 -12.07
CA THR A 153 -11.45 -1.94 -12.34
C THR A 153 -10.75 -2.55 -13.57
N THR A 154 -9.89 -1.79 -14.27
CA THR A 154 -9.15 -2.23 -15.46
C THR A 154 -7.67 -1.83 -15.41
N GLU A 155 -6.83 -2.54 -16.17
CA GLU A 155 -5.42 -2.16 -16.36
C GLU A 155 -5.32 -0.73 -16.92
N LYS A 156 -4.51 0.11 -16.27
CA LYS A 156 -4.30 1.50 -16.70
C LYS A 156 -3.06 1.56 -17.57
N PHE A 157 -3.27 1.81 -18.86
CA PHE A 157 -2.18 2.03 -19.79
C PHE A 157 -1.34 3.25 -19.37
N PHE A 158 -0.03 3.10 -19.48
CA PHE A 158 0.97 4.12 -19.18
C PHE A 158 0.62 5.45 -19.88
N MET A 159 0.75 6.59 -19.17
CA MET A 159 0.46 7.96 -19.63
C MET A 159 -1.01 8.34 -19.87
N THR A 160 -1.97 7.50 -19.52
CA THR A 160 -3.39 7.91 -19.51
C THR A 160 -3.68 8.94 -18.39
N LYS A 161 -4.75 9.73 -18.53
CA LYS A 161 -5.16 10.70 -17.49
C LYS A 161 -5.35 10.02 -16.13
N ASP A 162 -6.03 8.88 -16.12
CA ASP A 162 -6.24 8.03 -14.94
C ASP A 162 -4.91 7.52 -14.33
N TYR A 163 -3.93 7.17 -15.16
CA TYR A 163 -2.58 6.80 -14.72
C TYR A 163 -1.86 7.98 -14.05
N LEU A 164 -1.93 9.18 -14.64
CA LEU A 164 -1.32 10.37 -14.05
C LEU A 164 -1.97 10.73 -12.71
N GLU A 165 -3.30 10.72 -12.62
CA GLU A 165 -4.02 10.96 -11.36
C GLU A 165 -3.68 9.90 -10.30
N MET A 166 -3.53 8.63 -10.70
CA MET A 166 -3.09 7.55 -9.81
C MET A 166 -1.70 7.79 -9.24
N MET A 167 -0.73 8.16 -10.07
CA MET A 167 0.64 8.32 -9.62
C MET A 167 0.85 9.60 -8.79
N TRP A 168 0.13 10.69 -9.13
CA TRP A 168 0.08 11.86 -8.27
C TRP A 168 -0.68 11.59 -6.96
N GLY A 169 -1.70 10.74 -6.99
CA GLY A 169 -2.37 10.21 -5.79
C GLY A 169 -1.43 9.43 -4.89
N ARG A 170 -0.56 8.58 -5.47
CA ARG A 170 0.53 7.89 -4.76
C ARG A 170 1.46 8.90 -4.08
N ASN A 171 1.92 9.92 -4.81
CA ASN A 171 2.81 10.95 -4.26
C ASN A 171 2.14 11.74 -3.12
N GLY A 172 0.86 12.08 -3.25
CA GLY A 172 0.09 12.73 -2.18
C GLY A 172 -0.07 11.85 -0.94
N PHE A 173 -0.37 10.57 -1.12
CA PHE A 173 -0.47 9.61 -0.01
C PHE A 173 0.87 9.43 0.73
N GLN A 174 1.98 9.35 -0.02
CA GLN A 174 3.34 9.33 0.53
C GLN A 174 3.63 10.58 1.39
N LEU A 175 3.20 11.77 0.93
CA LEU A 175 3.29 13.00 1.72
C LEU A 175 2.50 12.91 3.02
N SER A 176 1.28 12.36 3.02
CA SER A 176 0.48 12.19 4.24
C SER A 176 1.17 11.30 5.28
N ILE A 177 1.89 10.25 4.86
CA ILE A 177 2.66 9.40 5.78
C ILE A 177 3.79 10.21 6.44
N LEU A 178 4.51 11.02 5.65
CA LEU A 178 5.57 11.88 6.18
C LEU A 178 5.01 12.92 7.16
N GLU A 179 3.88 13.54 6.84
CA GLU A 179 3.20 14.52 7.71
C GLU A 179 2.70 13.89 9.03
N LEU A 180 2.37 12.60 9.01
CA LEU A 180 2.04 11.82 10.22
C LEU A 180 3.27 11.41 11.05
N GLY A 181 4.49 11.76 10.61
CA GLY A 181 5.73 11.52 11.35
C GLY A 181 6.42 10.19 11.08
N TYR A 182 5.98 9.42 10.08
CA TYR A 182 6.57 8.12 9.74
C TYR A 182 7.52 8.23 8.55
N ASN A 183 8.66 7.54 8.62
CA ASN A 183 9.46 7.29 7.42
C ASN A 183 8.73 6.24 6.58
N PHE A 184 9.00 6.18 5.29
CA PHE A 184 8.51 5.08 4.47
C PHE A 184 9.57 4.55 3.53
N LEU A 185 9.43 3.28 3.19
CA LEU A 185 10.05 2.67 2.01
C LEU A 185 8.93 2.19 1.08
N PHE A 186 8.77 2.88 -0.04
CA PHE A 186 7.86 2.49 -1.10
C PHE A 186 8.52 1.48 -2.02
N THR A 187 7.77 0.45 -2.40
CA THR A 187 8.15 -0.56 -3.40
C THR A 187 6.96 -0.86 -4.30
N ASP A 188 7.16 -0.83 -5.61
CA ASP A 188 6.20 -1.36 -6.56
C ASP A 188 6.07 -2.88 -6.35
N VAL A 189 4.91 -3.42 -6.72
CA VAL A 189 4.59 -4.85 -6.56
C VAL A 189 5.28 -5.74 -7.60
N ASP A 190 5.87 -5.15 -8.64
CA ASP A 190 6.69 -5.83 -9.65
C ASP A 190 8.19 -5.82 -9.31
N ILE A 191 8.51 -5.71 -8.02
CA ILE A 191 9.86 -5.84 -7.48
C ILE A 191 9.97 -7.16 -6.70
N VAL A 192 10.96 -7.97 -7.06
CA VAL A 192 11.32 -9.18 -6.31
C VAL A 192 12.36 -8.83 -5.25
N TRP A 193 12.12 -9.25 -4.01
CA TRP A 193 13.01 -9.01 -2.88
C TRP A 193 13.84 -10.27 -2.55
N PHE A 194 15.13 -10.06 -2.32
CA PHE A 194 16.11 -11.12 -2.05
C PHE A 194 16.81 -10.96 -0.71
N ARG A 195 17.15 -9.71 -0.35
CA ARG A 195 17.85 -9.33 0.90
C ARG A 195 17.32 -8.01 1.41
N ASN A 196 17.80 -7.56 2.57
CA ASN A 196 17.34 -6.31 3.18
C ASN A 196 18.02 -5.08 2.50
N PRO A 197 17.30 -4.31 1.65
CA PRO A 197 17.85 -3.16 0.96
C PRO A 197 18.07 -1.95 1.86
N LEU A 198 17.44 -1.89 3.04
CA LEU A 198 17.61 -0.77 4.00
C LEU A 198 19.08 -0.64 4.45
N ARG A 199 19.87 -1.72 4.36
CA ARG A 199 21.31 -1.71 4.65
C ARG A 199 22.13 -0.86 3.69
N HIS A 200 21.57 -0.53 2.52
CA HIS A 200 22.20 0.30 1.50
C HIS A 200 21.71 1.74 1.51
N ILE A 201 20.86 2.11 2.48
CA ILE A 201 20.36 3.46 2.65
C ILE A 201 21.19 4.15 3.72
N ALA A 202 21.85 5.26 3.36
CA ALA A 202 22.63 6.01 4.33
C ALA A 202 21.73 6.69 5.36
N ILE A 203 22.13 6.64 6.64
CA ILE A 203 21.39 7.24 7.76
C ILE A 203 21.17 8.76 7.58
N THR A 204 22.07 9.41 6.84
CA THR A 204 21.99 10.84 6.54
C THR A 204 21.05 11.19 5.38
N SER A 205 20.63 10.21 4.59
CA SER A 205 19.76 10.41 3.44
C SER A 205 18.39 10.90 3.88
N HIS A 206 17.90 11.93 3.20
CA HIS A 206 16.52 12.40 3.36
C HIS A 206 15.59 11.57 2.47
N ILE A 207 16.05 11.29 1.26
CA ILE A 207 15.37 10.47 0.26
C ILE A 207 16.43 9.55 -0.36
N ALA A 208 16.12 8.27 -0.47
CA ALA A 208 16.92 7.32 -1.24
C ALA A 208 16.04 6.67 -2.31
N ILE A 209 16.48 6.68 -3.56
CA ILE A 209 15.66 6.28 -4.72
C ILE A 209 16.44 5.33 -5.61
N SER A 210 15.80 4.28 -6.14
CA SER A 210 16.45 3.42 -7.14
C SER A 210 16.70 4.17 -8.45
N SER A 211 17.44 3.56 -9.36
CA SER A 211 17.74 4.12 -10.66
C SER A 211 17.34 3.17 -11.79
N ASP A 212 16.81 3.70 -12.88
CA ASP A 212 16.74 2.97 -14.15
C ASP A 212 18.15 2.77 -14.71
N PHE A 213 19.01 3.79 -14.56
CA PHE A 213 20.43 3.75 -14.88
C PHE A 213 21.24 4.48 -13.80
N PHE A 214 22.10 3.75 -13.12
CA PHE A 214 23.07 4.24 -12.14
C PHE A 214 24.42 4.53 -12.79
N ILE A 215 24.92 5.75 -12.61
CA ILE A 215 26.14 6.24 -13.30
C ILE A 215 27.42 6.05 -12.48
N GLY A 216 27.34 5.53 -11.25
CA GLY A 216 28.50 5.12 -10.45
C GLY A 216 28.72 5.92 -9.15
N ASP A 217 28.02 7.04 -8.96
CA ASP A 217 28.08 7.87 -7.75
C ASP A 217 26.67 8.01 -7.17
N GLU A 218 26.50 7.70 -5.88
CA GLU A 218 25.22 7.74 -5.18
C GLU A 218 24.71 9.15 -4.87
N ASP A 219 25.57 10.17 -4.90
CA ASP A 219 25.21 11.56 -4.63
C ASP A 219 25.07 12.38 -5.94
N ASP A 220 25.44 11.82 -7.10
CA ASP A 220 25.36 12.53 -8.38
C ASP A 220 23.91 12.70 -8.85
N LEU A 221 23.45 13.96 -8.87
CA LEU A 221 22.11 14.34 -9.32
C LEU A 221 21.86 14.08 -10.82
N SER A 222 22.83 13.60 -11.56
CA SER A 222 22.74 13.20 -12.97
C SER A 222 22.30 11.75 -13.17
N ASN A 223 22.18 10.95 -12.09
CA ASN A 223 21.56 9.63 -12.13
C ASN A 223 20.12 9.67 -12.69
N PHE A 224 19.62 8.54 -13.18
CA PHE A 224 18.26 8.41 -13.72
C PHE A 224 17.35 7.72 -12.70
N PRO A 225 16.67 8.46 -11.79
CA PRO A 225 15.90 7.86 -10.71
C PRO A 225 14.67 7.11 -11.22
N ASN A 226 14.33 6.03 -10.52
CA ASN A 226 13.12 5.25 -10.69
C ASN A 226 12.26 5.34 -9.42
N GLY A 227 10.99 5.71 -9.57
CA GLY A 227 10.05 5.92 -8.47
C GLY A 227 9.45 4.63 -7.88
N GLY A 228 9.78 3.47 -8.46
CA GLY A 228 9.29 2.16 -8.04
C GLY A 228 9.94 1.64 -6.76
N PHE A 229 11.09 2.17 -6.36
CA PHE A 229 11.70 1.86 -5.07
C PHE A 229 12.27 3.13 -4.42
N LEU A 230 11.64 3.60 -3.34
CA LEU A 230 11.84 4.94 -2.81
C LEU A 230 11.69 4.98 -1.29
N TYR A 231 12.76 5.30 -0.59
CA TYR A 231 12.75 5.64 0.82
C TYR A 231 12.66 7.15 1.04
N ALA A 232 11.90 7.57 2.04
CA ALA A 232 11.86 8.95 2.50
C ALA A 232 11.77 9.01 4.03
N ARG A 233 12.67 9.80 4.62
CA ARG A 233 12.68 10.09 6.06
C ARG A 233 11.70 11.21 6.38
N SER A 234 10.84 11.02 7.38
CA SER A 234 9.98 12.11 7.87
C SER A 234 10.83 13.16 8.60
N CYS A 235 10.93 14.33 7.99
CA CYS A 235 11.41 15.56 8.62
C CYS A 235 10.94 16.77 7.81
N ASN A 236 11.06 17.97 8.37
CA ASN A 236 10.58 19.20 7.74
C ASN A 236 11.12 19.40 6.31
N LYS A 237 12.39 19.07 6.05
CA LYS A 237 13.00 19.19 4.72
C LYS A 237 12.34 18.26 3.71
N THR A 238 12.17 16.99 4.05
CA THR A 238 11.55 16.00 3.17
C THR A 238 10.07 16.32 2.94
N ILE A 239 9.33 16.73 3.96
CA ILE A 239 7.91 17.12 3.84
C ILE A 239 7.77 18.32 2.89
N GLN A 240 8.60 19.34 3.04
CA GLN A 240 8.59 20.49 2.12
C GLN A 240 8.98 20.09 0.69
N PHE A 241 9.97 19.21 0.52
CA PHE A 241 10.33 18.68 -0.78
C PHE A 241 9.15 17.97 -1.44
N TYR A 242 8.47 17.06 -0.73
CA TYR A 242 7.31 16.34 -1.25
C TYR A 242 6.14 17.27 -1.58
N ARG A 243 5.87 18.27 -0.74
CA ARG A 243 4.82 19.27 -1.03
C ARG A 243 5.11 20.00 -2.34
N ASN A 244 6.35 20.44 -2.55
CA ASN A 244 6.71 21.13 -3.77
C ASN A 244 6.76 20.21 -4.98
N TRP A 245 7.22 18.96 -4.80
CA TRP A 245 7.17 17.96 -5.86
C TRP A 245 5.73 17.69 -6.30
N HIS A 246 4.81 17.55 -5.36
CA HIS A 246 3.38 17.38 -5.64
C HIS A 246 2.80 18.58 -6.40
N ASN A 247 3.12 19.80 -5.95
CA ASN A 247 2.61 21.04 -6.55
C ASN A 247 3.22 21.33 -7.92
N ALA A 248 4.44 20.87 -8.19
CA ALA A 248 5.11 21.08 -9.48
C ALA A 248 4.35 20.46 -10.66
N ARG A 249 3.44 19.50 -10.43
CA ARG A 249 2.59 18.93 -11.49
C ARG A 249 1.83 19.98 -12.29
N ASP A 250 1.50 21.12 -11.68
CA ASP A 250 0.76 22.22 -12.32
C ASP A 250 1.64 22.93 -13.37
N GLU A 251 2.96 22.94 -13.16
CA GLU A 251 3.97 23.49 -14.09
C GLU A 251 4.38 22.47 -15.17
N PHE A 252 4.14 21.18 -14.95
CA PHE A 252 4.51 20.08 -15.85
C PHE A 252 3.29 19.23 -16.27
N PRO A 253 2.28 19.82 -16.93
CA PRO A 253 1.07 19.11 -17.32
C PRO A 253 1.40 17.93 -18.26
N GLY A 254 0.78 16.78 -18.00
CA GLY A 254 0.99 15.56 -18.80
C GLY A 254 2.23 14.75 -18.43
N MET A 255 3.05 15.20 -17.48
CA MET A 255 4.18 14.42 -16.94
C MET A 255 3.78 13.65 -15.69
N HIS A 256 4.29 12.42 -15.54
CA HIS A 256 4.20 11.69 -14.29
C HIS A 256 5.26 12.17 -13.29
N GLU A 257 5.05 11.87 -12.02
CA GLU A 257 5.82 12.30 -10.85
C GLU A 257 7.31 11.94 -10.94
N GLN A 258 7.71 10.76 -11.41
CA GLN A 258 9.15 10.45 -11.61
C GLN A 258 9.81 11.37 -12.66
N ASN A 259 9.12 11.70 -13.76
CA ASN A 259 9.66 12.65 -14.74
C ASN A 259 9.78 14.05 -14.14
N VAL A 260 8.76 14.50 -13.40
CA VAL A 260 8.81 15.78 -12.69
C VAL A 260 9.91 15.79 -11.63
N PHE A 261 10.11 14.70 -10.88
CA PHE A 261 11.21 14.55 -9.92
C PHE A 261 12.55 14.80 -10.61
N ASN A 262 12.75 14.22 -11.79
CA ASN A 262 13.98 14.39 -12.55
C ASN A 262 14.21 15.84 -12.99
N GLN A 263 13.15 16.60 -13.29
CA GLN A 263 13.24 18.03 -13.63
C GLN A 263 13.58 18.89 -12.41
N ILE A 264 12.99 18.58 -11.25
CA ILE A 264 13.08 19.46 -10.07
C ILE A 264 14.24 19.12 -9.13
N LYS A 265 14.72 17.87 -9.11
CA LYS A 265 15.64 17.36 -8.07
C LYS A 265 16.87 18.24 -7.87
N LYS A 266 17.49 18.78 -8.93
CA LYS A 266 18.70 19.61 -8.83
C LYS A 266 18.43 20.89 -8.03
N ASN A 267 17.50 21.68 -8.53
CA ASN A 267 17.12 22.97 -7.95
C ASN A 267 16.62 22.84 -6.50
N TYR A 268 15.83 21.79 -6.22
CA TYR A 268 15.23 21.59 -4.91
C TYR A 268 16.20 21.02 -3.88
N THR A 269 17.12 20.14 -4.30
CA THR A 269 18.21 19.64 -3.45
C THR A 269 19.09 20.80 -2.98
N GLU A 270 19.51 21.66 -3.90
CA GLU A 270 20.34 22.84 -3.62
C GLU A 270 19.63 23.85 -2.71
N LYS A 271 18.38 24.22 -3.02
CA LYS A 271 17.62 25.22 -2.25
C LYS A 271 17.25 24.78 -0.85
N MET A 272 16.92 23.50 -0.66
CA MET A 272 16.37 22.99 0.61
C MET A 272 17.39 22.22 1.44
N GLY A 273 18.58 21.97 0.88
CA GLY A 273 19.60 21.14 1.51
C GLY A 273 19.08 19.74 1.83
N VAL A 274 18.25 19.20 0.94
CA VAL A 274 17.79 17.80 0.96
C VAL A 274 18.97 16.94 0.50
N LYS A 275 19.14 15.77 1.10
CA LYS A 275 20.19 14.81 0.73
C LYS A 275 19.51 13.67 -0.01
N LEU A 276 19.73 13.63 -1.32
CA LEU A 276 19.28 12.54 -2.17
C LEU A 276 20.39 11.50 -2.26
N GLN A 277 20.02 10.23 -2.21
CA GLN A 277 20.89 9.11 -2.49
C GLN A 277 20.28 8.29 -3.62
N PHE A 278 21.05 8.01 -4.66
CA PHE A 278 20.67 7.11 -5.74
C PHE A 278 21.21 5.72 -5.44
N LEU A 279 20.32 4.74 -5.37
CA LEU A 279 20.69 3.37 -5.03
C LEU A 279 21.36 2.70 -6.23
N ASP A 280 22.53 2.12 -5.98
CA ASP A 280 23.29 1.38 -6.98
C ASP A 280 22.51 0.15 -7.46
N THR A 281 22.39 0.03 -8.79
CA THR A 281 21.73 -1.09 -9.47
C THR A 281 22.37 -2.45 -9.21
N ALA A 282 23.60 -2.48 -8.68
CA ALA A 282 24.23 -3.70 -8.19
C ALA A 282 23.44 -4.33 -7.01
N TYR A 283 22.79 -3.51 -6.18
CA TYR A 283 21.99 -3.94 -5.02
C TYR A 283 20.48 -3.77 -5.24
N CYS A 284 20.05 -2.66 -5.84
CA CYS A 284 18.65 -2.38 -6.15
C CYS A 284 18.49 -2.28 -7.67
N GLY A 285 18.56 -3.42 -8.35
CA GLY A 285 18.63 -3.49 -9.80
C GLY A 285 17.26 -3.51 -10.47
N GLY A 286 17.28 -3.55 -11.80
CA GLY A 286 16.09 -3.80 -12.60
C GLY A 286 16.45 -4.21 -14.03
N PHE A 287 15.47 -4.55 -14.86
CA PHE A 287 15.75 -5.01 -16.23
C PHE A 287 16.34 -3.93 -17.13
N CYS A 288 16.17 -2.63 -16.81
CA CYS A 288 16.87 -1.55 -17.54
C CYS A 288 18.41 -1.64 -17.40
N GLN A 289 18.90 -2.03 -16.21
CA GLN A 289 20.31 -2.21 -15.90
C GLN A 289 20.45 -3.44 -14.98
N LEU A 290 20.47 -4.61 -15.62
CA LEU A 290 20.40 -5.89 -14.94
C LEU A 290 21.71 -6.24 -14.22
N SER A 291 21.64 -6.33 -12.89
CA SER A 291 22.74 -6.91 -12.09
C SER A 291 22.73 -8.42 -12.22
N ASN A 292 23.90 -9.01 -12.48
CA ASN A 292 24.10 -10.47 -12.52
C ASN A 292 24.79 -11.02 -11.26
N ASP A 293 25.05 -10.17 -10.26
CA ASP A 293 25.71 -10.59 -9.02
C ASP A 293 24.69 -11.01 -7.95
N PHE A 294 24.36 -12.30 -7.95
CA PHE A 294 23.46 -12.92 -6.97
C PHE A 294 23.97 -12.81 -5.54
N ASN A 295 25.27 -12.54 -5.32
CA ASN A 295 25.82 -12.37 -3.97
C ASN A 295 25.57 -10.96 -3.40
N LYS A 296 25.21 -9.98 -4.25
CA LYS A 296 24.97 -8.59 -3.85
C LYS A 296 23.51 -8.20 -3.90
N ILE A 297 22.79 -8.64 -4.94
CA ILE A 297 21.45 -8.15 -5.25
C ILE A 297 20.50 -8.26 -4.04
N CYS A 298 19.79 -7.17 -3.75
CA CYS A 298 18.80 -7.05 -2.69
C CYS A 298 17.39 -7.02 -3.25
N THR A 299 17.18 -6.30 -4.35
CA THR A 299 15.90 -6.23 -5.06
C THR A 299 16.12 -6.22 -6.57
N LEU A 300 15.14 -6.71 -7.33
CA LEU A 300 15.13 -6.62 -8.79
C LEU A 300 13.75 -6.18 -9.30
N HIS A 301 13.72 -5.05 -9.99
CA HIS A 301 12.51 -4.44 -10.56
C HIS A 301 12.29 -4.87 -12.02
N ALA A 302 11.06 -5.22 -12.39
CA ALA A 302 10.66 -5.33 -13.80
C ALA A 302 10.43 -3.95 -14.47
N ASN A 303 11.31 -2.98 -14.22
CA ASN A 303 11.36 -1.74 -15.00
C ASN A 303 11.81 -2.05 -16.45
N CYS A 304 11.56 -1.15 -17.40
CA CYS A 304 11.76 -1.40 -18.84
C CYS A 304 11.00 -2.63 -19.40
N CYS A 305 10.02 -3.18 -18.67
CA CYS A 305 9.16 -4.27 -19.12
C CYS A 305 7.72 -3.78 -19.21
N VAL A 306 7.06 -4.04 -20.33
CA VAL A 306 5.69 -3.58 -20.58
C VAL A 306 4.73 -4.77 -20.56
N GLY A 307 3.58 -4.56 -19.91
CA GLY A 307 2.48 -5.52 -19.84
C GLY A 307 2.56 -6.45 -18.64
N LEU A 308 1.43 -6.60 -17.96
CA LEU A 308 1.31 -7.45 -16.76
C LEU A 308 1.75 -8.91 -17.02
N GLY A 309 1.34 -9.49 -18.15
CA GLY A 309 1.69 -10.88 -18.50
C GLY A 309 3.20 -11.10 -18.64
N SER A 310 3.89 -10.19 -19.34
CA SER A 310 5.34 -10.22 -19.52
C SER A 310 6.08 -10.16 -18.18
N LYS A 311 5.67 -9.20 -17.33
CA LYS A 311 6.24 -9.04 -15.98
C LYS A 311 6.08 -10.29 -15.13
N ILE A 312 4.89 -10.91 -15.14
CA ILE A 312 4.62 -12.13 -14.36
C ILE A 312 5.54 -13.28 -14.79
N VAL A 313 5.71 -13.50 -16.10
CA VAL A 313 6.55 -14.58 -16.63
C VAL A 313 8.01 -14.38 -16.21
N ASP A 314 8.56 -13.18 -16.43
CA ASP A 314 9.97 -12.92 -16.17
C ASP A 314 10.28 -12.86 -14.67
N LEU A 315 9.40 -12.26 -13.85
CA LEU A 315 9.62 -12.23 -12.40
C LEU A 315 9.49 -13.61 -11.75
N ARG A 316 8.68 -14.51 -12.31
CA ARG A 316 8.69 -15.93 -11.89
C ARG A 316 10.03 -16.59 -12.20
N ASN A 317 10.55 -16.41 -13.42
CA ASN A 317 11.87 -16.93 -13.81
C ASN A 317 13.00 -16.38 -12.92
N VAL A 318 12.93 -15.09 -12.56
CA VAL A 318 13.85 -14.45 -11.60
C VAL A 318 13.77 -15.13 -10.24
N LEU A 319 12.57 -15.32 -9.70
CA LEU A 319 12.39 -15.96 -8.39
C LEU A 319 12.81 -17.44 -8.39
N GLU A 320 12.57 -18.18 -9.48
CA GLU A 320 13.08 -19.54 -9.68
C GLU A 320 14.62 -19.58 -9.67
N SER A 321 15.26 -18.65 -10.39
CA SER A 321 16.73 -18.52 -10.44
C SER A 321 17.30 -18.23 -9.04
N TRP A 322 16.62 -17.38 -8.27
CA TRP A 322 16.98 -17.09 -6.88
C TRP A 322 16.84 -18.32 -5.97
N LYS A 323 15.74 -19.07 -6.06
CA LYS A 323 15.56 -20.32 -5.31
C LYS A 323 16.64 -21.34 -5.63
N TYR A 324 17.00 -21.46 -6.91
CA TYR A 324 18.11 -22.31 -7.34
C TYR A 324 19.45 -21.86 -6.72
N TYR A 325 19.78 -20.56 -6.80
CA TYR A 325 20.96 -19.99 -6.13
C TYR A 325 20.98 -20.32 -4.63
N LYS A 326 19.83 -20.16 -3.95
CA LYS A 326 19.71 -20.46 -2.53
C LYS A 326 19.89 -21.93 -2.16
N SER A 327 19.67 -22.86 -3.10
CA SER A 327 19.80 -24.30 -2.84
C SER A 327 21.25 -24.76 -2.60
N PHE A 328 22.23 -23.90 -2.92
CA PHE A 328 23.66 -24.17 -2.71
C PHE A 328 24.17 -23.62 -1.38
N SER A 329 25.24 -24.22 -0.86
CA SER A 329 25.99 -23.70 0.29
C SER A 329 26.73 -22.40 -0.04
N LEU A 330 27.12 -21.62 0.97
CA LEU A 330 27.85 -20.37 0.77
C LEU A 330 29.16 -20.55 0.00
N GLU A 331 29.89 -21.65 0.22
CA GLU A 331 31.14 -21.94 -0.48
C GLU A 331 30.91 -22.29 -1.94
N GLU A 332 29.87 -23.07 -2.25
CA GLU A 332 29.50 -23.35 -3.64
C GLU A 332 29.06 -22.09 -4.38
N ARG A 333 28.33 -21.19 -3.70
CA ARG A 333 27.86 -19.93 -4.30
C ARG A 333 29.01 -18.99 -4.70
N LYS A 334 30.15 -19.06 -4.02
CA LYS A 334 31.37 -18.30 -4.36
C LYS A 334 32.12 -18.87 -5.56
N GLN A 335 31.98 -20.18 -5.82
CA GLN A 335 32.73 -20.88 -6.87
C GLN A 335 31.92 -21.02 -8.17
N LYS A 336 30.60 -21.06 -8.09
CA LYS A 336 29.70 -21.20 -9.23
C LYS A 336 29.30 -19.84 -9.79
N GLN A 337 29.11 -19.78 -11.11
CA GLN A 337 28.45 -18.66 -11.76
C GLN A 337 26.94 -18.94 -11.83
N PHE A 338 26.15 -17.92 -11.52
CA PHE A 338 24.69 -17.97 -11.60
C PHE A 338 24.23 -16.97 -12.63
N HIS A 339 23.15 -17.33 -13.32
CA HIS A 339 22.56 -16.50 -14.36
C HIS A 339 21.06 -16.48 -14.17
N TRP A 340 20.45 -15.36 -14.53
CA TRP A 340 19.02 -15.30 -14.71
C TRP A 340 18.61 -16.24 -15.85
N LYS A 341 17.47 -16.89 -15.69
CA LYS A 341 16.90 -17.75 -16.73
C LYS A 341 16.51 -16.88 -17.94
N VAL A 342 17.22 -17.08 -19.04
CA VAL A 342 17.06 -16.36 -20.32
C VAL A 342 16.86 -17.34 -21.49
N PRO A 343 16.21 -16.92 -22.60
CA PRO A 343 15.60 -15.61 -22.80
C PRO A 343 14.32 -15.44 -21.95
N GLY A 344 14.17 -14.25 -21.37
CA GLY A 344 12.88 -13.76 -20.87
C GLY A 344 12.11 -13.04 -21.98
N ILE A 345 10.90 -12.57 -21.65
CA ILE A 345 10.11 -11.72 -22.56
C ILE A 345 10.70 -10.29 -22.61
N CYS A 346 11.16 -9.79 -21.46
CA CYS A 346 11.76 -8.48 -21.24
C CYS A 346 13.26 -8.57 -20.91
N ILE A 347 13.71 -9.70 -20.34
CA ILE A 347 15.13 -9.95 -20.11
C ILE A 347 15.74 -10.60 -21.36
N HIS A 348 16.66 -9.89 -22.03
CA HIS A 348 17.25 -10.30 -23.31
C HIS A 348 18.68 -10.80 -23.17
#